data_AF-A0A076MU08-F1
#
_entry.id   AF-A0A076MU08-F1
#
_cell.length_a   1.000
_cell.length_b   1.000
_cell.length_c   1.000
_cell.angle_alpha   90.00
_cell.angle_beta   90.00
_cell.angle_gamma   90.00
#
_symmetry.space_group_name_H-M   'P 1'
#
loop_
_entity.id
_entity.type
_entity.pdbx_description
1 polymer ?
#
loop_
_entity_poly.entity_id
_entity_poly.type
_entity_poly.pdbx_seq_one_letter_code
_entity_poly.pdbx_strand_id
1 'polypeptide(L)'
;MIVVLLVLGALGAAAGGWVWDHPSLAFVALGLCVLALALSYATEILQLLSELRSWQTESAKDKQRVAIEPDEAAPEEATVDVADEVAQPVVHVLPGRRRFHHAGCRALHDREPDELVLDEALDEGFTPCTMCAVSEAARVGVA
;
A
#
# COMPACT_ATOMS: atom_id res chain seq x y z
N MET A 1 -16.92 -14.50 -9.37
CA MET A 1 -17.83 -15.34 -10.20
C MET A 1 -17.67 -15.07 -11.70
N ILE A 2 -17.61 -13.81 -12.15
CA ILE A 2 -17.48 -13.46 -13.58
C ILE A 2 -16.22 -14.05 -14.23
N VAL A 3 -15.06 -13.95 -13.57
CA VAL A 3 -13.79 -14.51 -14.07
C VAL A 3 -13.88 -16.04 -14.24
N VAL A 4 -14.52 -16.74 -13.31
CA VAL A 4 -14.70 -18.20 -13.37
C VAL A 4 -15.59 -18.59 -14.56
N LEU A 5 -16.66 -17.82 -14.84
CA LEU A 5 -17.52 -18.06 -15.99
C LEU A 5 -16.80 -17.79 -17.33
N LEU A 6 -15.91 -16.80 -17.37
CA LEU A 6 -15.09 -16.50 -18.55
C LEU A 6 -14.07 -17.61 -18.84
N VAL A 7 -13.39 -18.12 -17.81
CA VAL A 7 -12.43 -19.22 -17.94
C VAL A 7 -13.12 -20.51 -18.40
N LEU A 8 -14.29 -20.82 -17.85
CA LEU A 8 -15.09 -21.97 -18.28
C LEU A 8 -15.61 -21.82 -19.72
N GLY A 9 -16.02 -20.61 -20.12
CA GLY A 9 -16.40 -20.29 -21.49
C GLY A 9 -15.24 -20.46 -22.48
N ALA A 10 -14.04 -20.03 -22.11
CA ALA A 10 -12.81 -20.18 -22.90
C ALA A 10 -12.46 -21.66 -23.14
N LEU A 11 -12.51 -22.47 -22.07
CA LEU A 11 -12.27 -23.91 -22.13
C LEU A 11 -13.32 -24.62 -23.01
N GLY A 12 -14.59 -24.24 -22.90
CA GLY A 12 -15.66 -24.78 -23.72
C GLY A 12 -15.51 -24.46 -25.21
N ALA A 13 -15.12 -23.23 -25.56
CA ALA A 13 -14.91 -22.83 -26.94
C ALA A 13 -13.65 -23.48 -27.56
N ALA A 14 -12.58 -23.64 -26.77
CA ALA A 14 -11.37 -24.35 -27.19
C ALA A 14 -11.65 -25.84 -27.48
N ALA A 15 -12.45 -26.50 -26.63
CA ALA A 15 -12.88 -27.89 -26.85
C ALA A 15 -13.81 -28.01 -28.07
N GLY A 16 -14.71 -27.05 -28.29
CA GLY A 16 -15.61 -27.03 -29.45
C GLY A 16 -14.89 -26.81 -30.79
N GLY A 17 -13.82 -26.01 -30.80
CA GLY A 17 -13.00 -25.77 -32.00
C GLY A 17 -12.27 -27.01 -32.52
N TRP A 18 -11.90 -27.93 -31.62
CA TRP A 18 -11.22 -29.18 -31.97
C TRP A 18 -12.13 -30.19 -32.71
N VAL A 19 -13.45 -30.07 -32.55
CA VAL A 19 -14.42 -31.02 -33.12
C VAL A 19 -14.90 -30.62 -34.52
N TRP A 20 -14.71 -29.36 -34.94
CA TRP A 20 -15.33 -28.82 -36.17
C TRP A 20 -14.39 -28.20 -37.21
N ASP A 21 -13.07 -28.30 -37.08
CA ASP A 21 -12.08 -27.83 -38.08
C ASP A 21 -12.27 -26.36 -38.55
N HIS A 22 -12.88 -25.52 -37.72
CA HIS A 22 -13.07 -24.09 -38.01
C HIS A 22 -12.13 -23.22 -37.16
N PRO A 23 -10.90 -22.95 -37.65
CA PRO A 23 -9.89 -22.19 -36.90
C PRO A 23 -10.34 -20.75 -36.58
N SER A 24 -11.27 -20.19 -37.35
CA SER A 24 -11.86 -18.87 -37.10
C SER A 24 -12.58 -18.76 -35.76
N LEU A 25 -13.27 -19.81 -35.30
CA LEU A 25 -13.98 -19.81 -34.02
C LEU A 25 -13.02 -19.78 -32.83
N ALA A 26 -11.86 -20.44 -32.95
CA ALA A 26 -10.82 -20.40 -31.92
C ALA A 26 -10.25 -18.98 -31.74
N PHE A 27 -10.00 -18.26 -32.85
CA PHE A 27 -9.54 -16.86 -32.78
C PHE A 27 -10.59 -15.92 -32.19
N VAL A 28 -11.86 -16.09 -32.55
CA VAL A 28 -12.95 -15.29 -31.97
C VAL A 28 -13.08 -15.54 -30.47
N ALA A 29 -13.01 -16.80 -30.03
CA ALA A 29 -13.07 -17.15 -28.61
C ALA A 29 -11.89 -16.58 -27.82
N LEU A 30 -10.68 -16.68 -28.36
CA LEU A 30 -9.47 -16.12 -27.75
C LEU A 30 -9.57 -14.58 -27.69
N GLY A 31 -10.03 -13.95 -28.77
CA GLY A 31 -10.25 -12.50 -28.82
C GLY A 31 -11.25 -12.02 -27.77
N LEU A 32 -12.36 -12.72 -27.59
CA LEU A 32 -13.35 -12.41 -26.55
C LEU A 32 -12.79 -12.59 -25.14
N CYS A 33 -11.94 -13.60 -24.91
CA CYS A 33 -11.28 -13.78 -23.61
C CYS A 33 -10.32 -12.64 -23.28
N VAL A 34 -9.48 -12.25 -24.24
CA VAL A 34 -8.53 -11.14 -24.07
C VAL A 34 -9.29 -9.83 -23.85
N LEU A 35 -10.35 -9.57 -24.61
CA LEU A 35 -11.18 -8.38 -24.44
C LEU A 35 -11.85 -8.35 -23.06
N ALA A 36 -12.39 -9.47 -22.59
CA ALA A 36 -13.03 -9.55 -21.28
C ALA A 36 -12.02 -9.34 -20.13
N LEU A 37 -10.81 -9.90 -20.23
CA LEU A 37 -9.73 -9.65 -19.28
C LEU A 37 -9.29 -8.18 -19.30
N ALA A 38 -9.12 -7.60 -20.48
CA ALA A 38 -8.73 -6.19 -20.63
C ALA A 38 -9.77 -5.24 -20.00
N LEU A 39 -11.07 -5.51 -20.21
CA LEU A 39 -12.14 -4.75 -19.57
C LEU A 39 -12.15 -4.93 -18.05
N SER A 40 -11.96 -6.15 -17.54
CA SER A 40 -11.85 -6.42 -16.10
C SER A 40 -10.70 -5.65 -15.46
N TYR A 41 -9.50 -5.75 -16.03
CA TYR A 41 -8.33 -4.99 -15.57
C TYR A 41 -8.55 -3.49 -15.66
N ALA A 42 -9.13 -2.99 -16.75
CA ALA A 42 -9.45 -1.58 -16.90
C ALA A 42 -10.42 -1.10 -15.82
N THR A 43 -11.43 -1.89 -15.45
CA THR A 43 -12.37 -1.54 -14.39
C THR A 43 -11.71 -1.49 -13.01
N GLU A 44 -10.84 -2.46 -12.67
CA GLU A 44 -10.09 -2.44 -11.42
C GLU A 44 -9.12 -1.25 -11.35
N ILE A 45 -8.42 -0.96 -12.44
CA ILE A 45 -7.51 0.20 -12.51
C ILE A 45 -8.29 1.50 -12.34
N LEU A 46 -9.45 1.64 -13.00
CA LEU A 46 -10.29 2.83 -12.85
C LEU A 46 -10.85 2.97 -11.43
N GLN A 47 -11.16 1.86 -10.74
CA GLN A 47 -11.57 1.88 -9.34
C GLN A 47 -10.45 2.40 -8.43
N LEU A 48 -9.24 1.87 -8.56
CA LEU A 48 -8.07 2.35 -7.80
C LEU A 48 -7.78 3.84 -8.08
N LEU A 49 -7.87 4.26 -9.34
CA LEU A 49 -7.71 5.66 -9.70
C LEU A 49 -8.82 6.55 -9.12
N SER A 50 -10.03 6.02 -8.97
CA SER A 50 -11.15 6.76 -8.37
C SER A 50 -10.94 6.99 -6.87
N GLU A 51 -10.38 6.01 -6.16
CA GLU A 51 -9.99 6.15 -4.76
C GLU A 51 -8.93 7.24 -4.62
N LEU A 52 -7.84 7.18 -5.38
CA LEU A 52 -6.81 8.24 -5.40
C LEU A 52 -7.38 9.62 -5.71
N ARG A 53 -8.31 9.71 -6.68
CA ARG A 53 -8.97 10.97 -7.03
C ARG A 53 -9.83 11.51 -5.89
N SER A 54 -10.52 10.64 -5.15
CA SER A 54 -11.35 11.07 -4.01
C SER A 54 -10.52 11.69 -2.90
N TRP A 55 -9.35 11.11 -2.60
CA TRP A 55 -8.42 11.63 -1.59
C TRP A 55 -7.88 13.01 -2.00
N GLN A 56 -7.63 13.22 -3.31
CA GLN A 56 -7.26 14.53 -3.83
C GLN A 56 -8.37 15.56 -3.69
N THR A 57 -9.64 15.19 -3.90
CA THR A 57 -10.76 16.10 -3.72
C THR A 57 -11.00 16.44 -2.24
N GLU A 58 -10.81 15.50 -1.33
CA GLU A 58 -10.87 15.73 0.12
C GLU A 58 -9.74 16.64 0.58
N SER A 59 -8.51 16.39 0.12
CA SER A 59 -7.34 17.23 0.40
C SER A 59 -7.52 18.67 -0.12
N ALA A 60 -8.12 18.82 -1.31
CA ALA A 60 -8.44 20.14 -1.87
C ALA A 60 -9.52 20.87 -1.05
N LYS A 61 -10.53 20.14 -0.56
CA LYS A 61 -11.60 20.69 0.28
C LYS A 61 -11.11 21.06 1.69
N ASP A 62 -10.21 20.28 2.25
CA ASP A 62 -9.58 20.54 3.55
C ASP A 62 -8.71 21.81 3.51
N LYS A 63 -7.84 21.92 2.49
CA LYS A 63 -7.08 23.16 2.23
C LYS A 63 -7.99 24.39 2.06
N GLN A 64 -9.13 24.22 1.40
CA GLN A 64 -10.13 25.29 1.25
C GLN A 64 -10.79 25.67 2.59
N ARG A 65 -11.03 24.71 3.49
CA ARG A 65 -11.63 24.97 4.82
C ARG A 65 -10.67 25.76 5.70
N VAL A 66 -9.38 25.42 5.68
CA VAL A 66 -8.33 26.14 6.42
C VAL A 66 -8.15 27.57 5.88
N ALA A 67 -8.35 27.79 4.58
CA ALA A 67 -8.21 29.11 3.97
C ALA A 67 -9.41 30.06 4.20
N ILE A 68 -10.55 29.58 4.73
CA ILE A 68 -11.77 30.38 4.89
C ILE A 68 -12.01 30.82 6.34
N GLU A 69 -11.25 30.36 7.34
CA GLU A 69 -11.37 30.92 8.70
C GLU A 69 -10.86 32.37 8.72
N PRO A 70 -11.75 33.38 8.82
CA PRO A 70 -11.33 34.76 8.88
C PRO A 70 -10.87 35.00 10.32
N ASP A 71 -9.55 35.14 10.45
CA ASP A 71 -8.88 35.71 11.61
C ASP A 71 -9.46 37.10 11.90
N GLU A 72 -10.32 37.17 12.92
CA GLU A 72 -10.66 38.39 13.63
C GLU A 72 -10.50 38.14 15.13
N ALA A 73 -9.23 38.13 15.61
CA ALA A 73 -8.83 38.85 16.83
C ALA A 73 -7.31 38.76 17.08
N ALA A 74 -6.68 39.93 16.95
CA ALA A 74 -5.37 40.42 17.41
C ALA A 74 -4.48 39.61 18.40
N PRO A 75 -3.15 39.84 18.37
CA PRO A 75 -2.11 38.85 18.63
C PRO A 75 -1.58 38.84 20.07
N GLU A 76 -1.39 37.66 20.65
CA GLU A 76 -0.51 37.44 21.81
C GLU A 76 0.08 36.01 21.79
N GLU A 77 1.39 35.98 21.55
CA GLU A 77 2.41 35.04 22.04
C GLU A 77 2.18 33.51 22.01
N ALA A 78 2.94 32.88 21.12
CA ALA A 78 3.64 31.60 21.29
C ALA A 78 2.83 30.37 21.74
N THR A 79 2.46 29.53 20.76
CA THR A 79 2.77 28.08 20.76
C THR A 79 2.76 27.62 19.31
N VAL A 80 3.91 27.19 18.80
CA VAL A 80 3.96 26.45 17.53
C VAL A 80 3.84 24.98 17.90
N ASP A 81 2.61 24.51 18.14
CA ASP A 81 2.31 23.09 18.21
C ASP A 81 2.06 22.58 16.79
N VAL A 82 3.14 22.16 16.12
CA VAL A 82 3.03 21.25 14.98
C VAL A 82 3.16 19.84 15.56
N ALA A 83 2.03 19.21 15.84
CA ALA A 83 2.00 17.79 16.22
C ALA A 83 0.67 17.16 15.82
N ASP A 84 0.43 17.06 14.52
CA ASP A 84 -0.28 15.91 13.96
C ASP A 84 0.66 15.23 12.96
N GLU A 85 1.82 14.82 13.48
CA GLU A 85 2.75 13.94 12.79
C GLU A 85 2.37 12.53 13.22
N VAL A 86 1.91 11.71 12.26
CA VAL A 86 1.55 10.31 12.45
C VAL A 86 2.60 9.67 13.36
N ALA A 87 2.21 9.26 14.58
CA ALA A 87 3.15 8.77 15.58
C ALA A 87 3.94 7.58 15.02
N GLN A 88 5.15 7.88 14.54
CA GLN A 88 5.98 6.90 13.87
C GLN A 88 6.51 5.88 14.90
N PRO A 89 6.60 4.59 14.55
CA PRO A 89 7.02 3.57 15.50
C PRO A 89 8.49 3.77 15.89
N VAL A 90 8.75 3.84 17.20
CA VAL A 90 10.12 3.94 17.74
C VAL A 90 10.79 2.56 17.76
N VAL A 91 12.03 2.51 17.28
CA VAL A 91 12.88 1.32 17.23
C VAL A 91 14.19 1.54 17.98
N HIS A 92 14.83 0.43 18.36
CA HIS A 92 16.05 0.41 19.15
C HIS A 92 17.20 -0.08 18.28
N VAL A 93 18.24 0.72 18.09
CA VAL A 93 19.44 0.37 17.30
C VAL A 93 20.62 0.06 18.22
N LEU A 94 21.48 -0.87 17.81
CA LEU A 94 22.68 -1.24 18.57
C LEU A 94 23.93 -0.64 17.93
N PRO A 95 24.79 0.11 18.66
CA PRO A 95 26.00 0.67 18.10
C PRO A 95 26.96 -0.43 17.62
N GLY A 96 27.48 -0.28 16.39
CA GLY A 96 28.43 -1.20 15.78
C GLY A 96 27.82 -2.30 14.89
N ARG A 97 26.50 -2.44 14.84
CA ARG A 97 25.80 -3.27 13.84
C ARG A 97 24.66 -2.46 13.25
N ARG A 98 24.57 -2.37 11.92
CA ARG A 98 23.49 -1.68 11.20
C ARG A 98 22.17 -2.48 11.26
N ARG A 99 21.70 -2.78 12.47
CA ARG A 99 20.43 -3.48 12.71
C ARG A 99 19.57 -2.75 13.72
N PHE A 100 18.28 -2.61 13.41
CA PHE A 100 17.27 -2.11 14.34
C PHE A 100 16.43 -3.25 14.93
N HIS A 101 15.89 -3.00 16.12
CA HIS A 101 15.18 -3.94 16.98
C HIS A 101 13.92 -3.30 17.57
N HIS A 102 12.92 -4.11 17.95
CA HIS A 102 11.81 -3.62 18.77
C HIS A 102 12.10 -3.79 20.25
N ALA A 103 11.35 -3.05 21.09
CA ALA A 103 11.37 -3.21 22.54
C ALA A 103 11.15 -4.69 22.93
N GLY A 104 12.05 -5.22 23.75
CA GLY A 104 12.02 -6.62 24.20
C GLY A 104 12.66 -7.64 23.26
N CYS A 105 13.36 -7.20 22.20
CA CYS A 105 14.15 -8.12 21.39
C CYS A 105 15.28 -8.74 22.23
N ARG A 106 15.49 -10.06 22.11
CA ARG A 106 16.54 -10.78 22.83
C ARG A 106 17.95 -10.21 22.59
N ALA A 107 18.18 -9.58 21.46
CA ALA A 107 19.47 -8.96 21.13
C ALA A 107 19.80 -7.70 21.96
N LEU A 108 18.79 -7.11 22.60
CA LEU A 108 18.93 -5.94 23.47
C LEU A 108 19.37 -6.32 24.90
N HIS A 109 19.33 -7.60 25.28
CA HIS A 109 19.83 -8.03 26.59
C HIS A 109 21.35 -7.77 26.70
N ASP A 110 21.75 -7.14 27.80
CA ASP A 110 23.14 -6.77 28.13
C ASP A 110 23.80 -5.75 27.19
N ARG A 111 22.99 -4.92 26.51
CA ARG A 111 23.44 -3.84 25.63
C ARG A 111 22.69 -2.54 25.91
N GLU A 112 23.32 -1.41 25.63
CA GLU A 112 22.70 -0.09 25.63
C GLU A 112 22.28 0.23 24.18
N PRO A 113 20.98 0.15 23.84
CA PRO A 113 20.48 0.58 22.56
C PRO A 113 20.19 2.07 22.51
N ASP A 114 20.32 2.65 21.33
CA ASP A 114 19.84 4.01 21.04
C ASP A 114 18.41 3.93 20.47
N GLU A 115 17.54 4.83 20.92
CA GLU A 115 16.16 4.92 20.44
C GLU A 115 16.10 5.88 19.25
N LEU A 116 15.65 5.35 18.09
CA LEU A 116 15.47 6.10 16.85
C LEU A 116 14.05 5.87 16.32
N VAL A 117 13.55 6.82 15.54
CA VAL A 117 12.30 6.62 14.79
C VAL A 117 12.54 5.62 13.66
N LEU A 118 11.56 4.78 13.31
CA LEU A 118 11.73 3.77 12.26
C LEU A 118 12.20 4.36 10.92
N ASP A 119 11.63 5.48 10.50
CA ASP A 119 11.98 6.17 9.25
C ASP A 119 13.44 6.65 9.28
N GLU A 120 13.84 7.30 10.38
CA GLU A 120 15.23 7.72 10.61
C GLU A 120 16.20 6.54 10.60
N ALA A 121 15.82 5.41 11.21
CA ALA A 121 16.65 4.20 11.17
C ALA A 121 16.77 3.62 9.74
N LEU A 122 15.74 3.71 8.91
CA LEU A 122 15.79 3.26 7.51
C LEU A 122 16.67 4.20 6.67
N ASP A 123 16.56 5.51 6.89
CA ASP A 123 17.37 6.53 6.22
C ASP A 123 18.86 6.41 6.55
N GLU A 124 19.20 6.07 7.79
CA GLU A 124 20.58 5.76 8.20
C GLU A 124 21.09 4.40 7.66
N GLY A 125 20.21 3.62 7.02
CA GLY A 125 20.52 2.32 6.43
C GLY A 125 20.61 1.19 7.46
N PHE A 126 19.89 1.29 8.58
CA PHE A 126 19.70 0.16 9.47
C PHE A 126 18.77 -0.87 8.84
N THR A 127 19.08 -2.14 9.07
CA THR A 127 18.28 -3.27 8.56
C THR A 127 17.53 -3.95 9.71
N PRO A 128 16.34 -4.54 9.49
CA PRO A 128 15.64 -5.22 10.56
C PRO A 128 16.44 -6.43 11.05
N CYS A 129 16.43 -6.67 12.36
CA CYS A 129 16.91 -7.92 12.91
C CYS A 129 16.08 -9.10 12.36
N THR A 130 16.65 -10.30 12.17
CA THR A 130 15.90 -11.44 11.58
C THR A 130 14.65 -11.84 12.37
N MET A 131 14.66 -11.65 13.69
CA MET A 131 13.49 -11.87 14.56
C MET A 131 12.46 -10.73 14.44
N CYS A 132 12.95 -9.50 14.24
CA CYS A 132 12.16 -8.27 14.18
C CYS A 132 11.53 -8.07 12.80
N ALA A 133 12.16 -8.59 11.75
CA ALA A 133 11.63 -8.60 10.39
C ALA A 133 10.31 -9.39 10.31
N VAL A 134 10.17 -10.47 11.09
CA VAL A 134 8.93 -11.26 11.14
C VAL A 134 7.81 -10.48 11.83
N SER A 135 8.12 -9.78 12.93
CA SER A 135 7.12 -8.94 13.61
C SER A 135 6.71 -7.73 12.76
N GLU A 136 7.64 -7.15 12.01
CA GLU A 136 7.35 -6.04 11.11
C GLU A 136 6.48 -6.49 9.94
N ALA A 137 6.83 -7.61 9.29
CA ALA A 137 6.00 -8.21 8.25
C ALA A 137 4.60 -8.58 8.75
N ALA A 138 4.48 -9.03 10.00
CA ALA A 138 3.19 -9.33 10.62
C ALA A 138 2.35 -8.07 10.93
N ARG A 139 2.97 -6.89 11.07
CA ARG A 139 2.25 -5.60 11.23
C ARG A 139 1.81 -5.05 9.88
N VAL A 140 2.67 -5.10 8.87
CA VAL A 140 2.38 -4.60 7.52
C VAL A 140 1.35 -5.49 6.79
N GLY A 141 1.33 -6.79 7.06
CA GLY A 141 0.39 -7.74 6.45
C GLY A 141 -1.03 -7.76 7.05
N VAL A 142 -1.35 -6.83 7.96
CA VAL A 142 -2.68 -6.69 8.59
C VAL A 142 -3.41 -5.43 8.10
N ALA A 143 -2.79 -4.63 7.22
CA ALA A 143 -3.42 -3.50 6.55
C ALA A 143 -4.11 -3.93 5.24
#